data_AF-A0A4R3H541-F1
#
_entry.id   AF-A0A4R3H541-F1
#
_cell.length_a   1.000
_cell.length_b   1.000
_cell.length_c   1.000
_cell.angle_alpha   90.00
_cell.angle_beta   90.00
_cell.angle_gamma   90.00
#
_symmetry.space_group_name_H-M   'P 1'
#
loop_
_entity.id
_entity.type
_entity.pdbx_description
1 polymer ?
#
loop_
_entity_poly.entity_id
_entity_poly.type
_entity_poly.pdbx_seq_one_letter_code
_entity_poly.pdbx_strand_id
1 'polypeptide(L)'
;MIEPIAPLWNLAPMTTKKPRTPQEKKALSYANDRRSDFGESPHAARKSIPLRKAKENRKARHEADQALRGLDRLDEAAADLVESSVRQDVARVGGWTKSPDATLSEHLDRQLKRRVKFDRDGVD
;
A
#
# COMPACT_ATOMS: atom_id res chain seq x y z
N MET A 1 25.68 16.75 50.04
CA MET A 1 24.91 17.76 49.28
C MET A 1 24.30 17.04 48.09
N ILE A 2 22.98 16.86 48.07
CA ILE A 2 22.26 16.19 46.98
C ILE A 2 21.62 17.30 46.16
N GLU A 3 22.03 17.45 44.91
CA GLU A 3 21.42 18.45 44.02
C GLU A 3 19.98 18.03 43.67
N PRO A 4 19.01 18.98 43.66
CA PRO A 4 17.65 18.65 43.31
C PRO A 4 17.55 18.33 41.82
N ILE A 5 17.04 17.14 41.52
CA ILE A 5 16.70 16.70 40.16
C ILE A 5 15.72 17.72 39.58
N ALA A 6 16.13 18.41 38.51
CA ALA A 6 15.27 19.33 37.79
C ALA A 6 13.98 18.61 37.35
N PRO A 7 12.79 19.19 37.54
CA PRO A 7 11.54 18.52 37.24
C PRO A 7 11.36 18.32 35.72
N LEU A 8 10.84 17.13 35.36
CA LEU A 8 10.77 16.58 33.99
C LEU A 8 9.97 17.42 32.96
N TRP A 9 9.35 18.54 33.37
CA TRP A 9 8.58 19.41 32.48
C TRP A 9 9.46 20.38 31.65
N ASN A 10 10.79 20.41 31.88
CA ASN A 10 11.76 21.18 31.08
C ASN A 10 12.27 20.45 29.81
N LEU A 11 11.75 19.27 29.49
CA LEU A 11 12.06 18.60 28.23
C LEU A 11 11.35 19.32 27.08
N ALA A 12 12.14 19.79 26.12
CA ALA A 12 11.67 20.45 24.89
C ALA A 12 10.45 19.71 24.28
N PRO A 13 9.45 20.43 23.75
CA PRO A 13 8.21 19.82 23.30
C PRO A 13 8.49 18.79 22.19
N MET A 14 8.15 17.53 22.47
CA MET A 14 8.15 16.45 21.49
C MET A 14 7.22 16.83 20.33
N THR A 15 7.84 17.23 19.21
CA THR A 15 7.22 17.51 17.91
C THR A 15 6.08 18.56 17.95
N THR A 16 6.43 19.82 17.72
CA THR A 16 5.46 20.93 17.61
C THR A 16 4.77 20.91 16.25
N LYS A 17 3.96 19.89 15.97
CA LYS A 17 3.10 19.92 14.78
C LYS A 17 2.08 21.04 14.96
N LYS A 18 2.21 22.12 14.18
CA LYS A 18 1.28 23.26 14.21
C LYS A 18 -0.17 22.75 14.11
N PRO A 19 -1.08 23.21 14.99
CA PRO A 19 -2.47 22.80 14.95
C PRO A 19 -3.06 23.25 13.63
N ARG A 20 -3.66 22.30 12.91
CA ARG A 20 -4.26 22.56 11.61
C ARG A 20 -5.61 23.23 11.74
N THR A 21 -5.88 24.19 10.88
CA THR A 21 -7.22 24.81 10.76
C THR A 21 -8.24 23.78 10.26
N PRO A 22 -9.55 23.99 10.51
CA PRO A 22 -10.59 23.15 9.93
C PRO A 22 -10.48 23.03 8.39
N GLN A 23 -10.11 24.11 7.71
CA GLN A 23 -9.92 24.16 6.26
C GLN A 23 -8.74 23.28 5.82
N GLU A 24 -7.61 23.37 6.52
CA GLU A 24 -6.44 22.52 6.25
C GLU A 24 -6.74 21.04 6.51
N LYS A 25 -7.49 20.73 7.59
CA LYS A 25 -7.95 19.36 7.85
C LYS A 25 -8.83 18.84 6.73
N LYS A 26 -9.74 19.68 6.21
CA LYS A 26 -10.64 19.32 5.11
C LYS A 26 -9.88 19.11 3.79
N ALA A 27 -8.94 20.00 3.47
CA ALA A 27 -8.08 19.86 2.30
C ALA A 27 -7.23 18.59 2.36
N LEU A 28 -6.68 18.25 3.52
CA LEU A 28 -5.95 16.99 3.71
C LEU A 28 -6.84 15.76 3.64
N SER A 29 -8.09 15.85 4.11
CA SER A 29 -9.06 14.77 3.94
C SER A 29 -9.30 14.51 2.46
N TYR A 30 -9.54 15.57 1.69
CA TYR A 30 -9.76 15.50 0.24
C TYR A 30 -8.58 14.88 -0.52
N ALA A 31 -7.35 15.22 -0.15
CA ALA A 31 -6.15 14.71 -0.81
C ALA A 31 -5.75 13.29 -0.36
N ASN A 32 -5.99 12.93 0.90
CA ASN A 32 -5.42 11.71 1.49
C ASN A 32 -6.43 10.60 1.75
N ASP A 33 -7.71 10.91 2.01
CA ASP A 33 -8.74 9.88 2.18
C ASP A 33 -8.95 9.14 0.85
N ARG A 34 -8.80 7.82 0.88
CA ARG A 34 -8.85 6.97 -0.32
C ARG A 34 -10.17 6.21 -0.35
N ARG A 35 -10.83 6.20 -1.51
CA ARG A 35 -12.10 5.50 -1.74
C ARG A 35 -11.93 4.49 -2.85
N SER A 36 -12.38 3.27 -2.60
CA SER A 36 -12.45 2.25 -3.64
C SER A 36 -13.39 2.72 -4.75
N ASP A 37 -12.84 2.91 -5.94
CA ASP A 37 -13.56 3.30 -7.14
C ASP A 37 -13.66 2.18 -8.18
N PHE A 38 -12.98 1.07 -7.93
CA PHE A 38 -13.19 -0.18 -8.62
C PHE A 38 -14.64 -0.63 -8.38
N GLY A 39 -15.40 -0.85 -9.46
CA GLY A 39 -16.82 -1.26 -9.40
C GLY A 39 -17.07 -2.67 -8.81
N GLU A 40 -16.07 -3.24 -8.14
CA GLU A 40 -16.18 -4.50 -7.42
C GLU A 40 -16.92 -4.27 -6.09
N SER A 41 -17.80 -5.20 -5.71
CA SER A 41 -18.47 -5.10 -4.41
C SER A 41 -17.46 -5.27 -3.27
N PRO A 42 -17.65 -4.61 -2.11
CA PRO A 42 -16.78 -4.77 -0.95
C PRO A 42 -16.63 -6.23 -0.50
N HIS A 43 -17.66 -7.06 -0.71
CA HIS A 43 -17.64 -8.48 -0.39
C HIS A 43 -16.75 -9.30 -1.32
N ALA A 44 -16.70 -8.92 -2.61
CA ALA A 44 -15.83 -9.56 -3.57
C ALA A 44 -14.36 -9.18 -3.32
N ALA A 45 -14.06 -7.89 -3.08
CA ALA A 45 -12.72 -7.42 -2.74
C ALA A 45 -12.11 -8.13 -1.51
N ARG A 46 -12.93 -8.38 -0.47
CA ARG A 46 -12.52 -9.14 0.73
C ARG A 46 -12.09 -10.57 0.44
N LYS A 47 -12.54 -11.17 -0.67
CA LYS A 47 -12.19 -12.53 -1.10
C LYS A 47 -11.08 -12.53 -2.14
N SER A 48 -11.15 -11.62 -3.12
CA SER A 48 -10.23 -11.56 -4.27
C SER A 48 -8.83 -11.11 -3.86
N ILE A 49 -8.70 -10.12 -2.95
CA ILE A 49 -7.39 -9.62 -2.48
C ILE A 49 -6.60 -10.72 -1.74
N PRO A 50 -7.14 -11.39 -0.69
CA PRO A 50 -6.40 -12.48 -0.03
C PRO A 50 -6.06 -13.62 -0.99
N LEU A 51 -6.97 -13.99 -1.89
CA LEU A 51 -6.73 -15.06 -2.87
C LEU A 51 -5.58 -14.71 -3.81
N ARG A 52 -5.54 -13.49 -4.35
CA ARG A 52 -4.48 -13.03 -5.25
C ARG A 52 -3.12 -13.07 -4.55
N LYS A 53 -3.06 -12.56 -3.31
CA LYS A 53 -1.85 -12.64 -2.46
C LYS A 53 -1.39 -14.08 -2.23
N ALA A 54 -2.32 -14.98 -1.94
CA ALA A 54 -2.00 -16.39 -1.71
C ALA A 54 -1.45 -17.06 -2.98
N LYS A 55 -2.02 -16.76 -4.15
CA LYS A 55 -1.55 -17.26 -5.45
C LYS A 55 -0.14 -16.76 -5.76
N GLU A 56 0.11 -15.47 -5.60
CA GLU A 56 1.43 -14.85 -5.82
C GLU A 56 2.49 -15.46 -4.90
N ASN A 57 2.21 -15.56 -3.59
CA ASN A 57 3.13 -16.18 -2.64
C ASN A 57 3.37 -17.68 -2.91
N ARG A 58 2.39 -18.40 -3.47
CA ARG A 58 2.58 -19.81 -3.86
C ARG A 58 3.46 -19.92 -5.09
N LYS A 59 3.27 -19.04 -6.08
CA LYS A 59 4.10 -18.97 -7.28
C LYS A 59 5.55 -18.67 -6.90
N ALA A 60 5.80 -17.65 -6.08
CA ALA A 60 7.15 -17.27 -5.64
C ALA A 60 7.87 -18.43 -4.94
N ARG A 61 7.19 -19.13 -4.02
CA ARG A 61 7.74 -20.33 -3.36
C ARG A 61 8.03 -21.45 -4.34
N HIS A 62 7.13 -21.69 -5.29
CA HIS A 62 7.35 -22.72 -6.29
C HIS A 62 8.57 -22.42 -7.17
N GLU A 63 8.72 -21.17 -7.62
CA GLU A 63 9.88 -20.74 -8.42
C GLU A 63 11.18 -20.86 -7.62
N ALA A 64 11.19 -20.47 -6.35
CA ALA A 64 12.31 -20.68 -5.45
C ALA A 64 12.65 -22.17 -5.31
N ASP A 65 11.68 -23.03 -5.01
CA ASP A 65 11.88 -24.47 -4.88
C ASP A 65 12.46 -25.08 -6.17
N GLN A 66 12.01 -24.63 -7.35
CA GLN A 66 12.52 -25.09 -8.63
C GLN A 66 13.95 -24.64 -8.89
N ALA A 67 14.29 -23.39 -8.55
CA ALA A 67 15.66 -22.90 -8.66
C ALA A 67 16.63 -23.68 -7.75
N LEU A 68 16.18 -24.05 -6.55
CA LEU A 68 17.01 -24.78 -5.58
C LEU A 68 17.17 -26.28 -5.92
N ARG A 69 16.23 -26.90 -6.64
CA ARG A 69 16.22 -28.34 -6.98
C ARG A 69 17.39 -28.83 -7.85
N GLY A 70 18.23 -27.92 -8.36
CA GLY A 70 19.39 -28.25 -9.18
C GLY A 70 20.74 -27.85 -8.59
N LEU A 71 20.77 -27.30 -7.36
CA LEU A 71 21.98 -26.72 -6.76
C LEU A 71 23.16 -27.69 -6.73
N ASP A 72 22.92 -28.96 -6.41
CA ASP A 72 23.96 -30.00 -6.31
C ASP A 72 24.70 -30.28 -7.63
N ARG A 73 24.17 -29.78 -8.76
CA ARG A 73 24.73 -29.98 -10.10
C ARG A 73 25.41 -28.73 -10.66
N LEU A 74 25.38 -27.63 -9.91
CA LEU A 74 25.99 -26.36 -10.29
C LEU A 74 27.40 -26.26 -9.72
N ASP A 75 28.25 -25.46 -10.37
CA ASP A 75 29.50 -25.03 -9.74
C ASP A 75 29.21 -23.99 -8.64
N GLU A 76 30.21 -23.74 -7.79
CA GLU A 76 30.07 -22.85 -6.62
C GLU A 76 29.62 -21.43 -7.01
N ALA A 77 30.18 -20.89 -8.10
CA ALA A 77 29.81 -19.56 -8.58
C ALA A 77 28.35 -19.49 -9.06
N ALA A 78 27.87 -20.51 -9.79
CA ALA A 78 26.48 -20.57 -10.24
C ALA A 78 25.53 -20.85 -9.07
N ALA A 79 25.92 -21.66 -8.09
CA ALA A 79 25.15 -21.91 -6.88
C ALA A 79 24.95 -20.64 -6.05
N ASP A 80 26.01 -19.85 -5.85
CA ASP A 80 25.96 -18.56 -5.14
C ASP A 80 25.02 -17.56 -5.84
N LEU A 81 25.04 -17.51 -7.18
CA LEU A 81 24.14 -16.67 -7.95
C LEU A 81 22.68 -17.08 -7.77
N VAL A 82 22.39 -18.39 -7.77
CA VAL A 82 21.04 -18.91 -7.54
C VAL A 82 20.58 -18.57 -6.12
N GLU A 83 21.39 -18.82 -5.09
CA GLU A 83 21.05 -18.46 -3.71
C GLU A 83 20.76 -16.97 -3.58
N SER A 84 21.65 -16.12 -4.10
CA SER A 84 21.49 -14.66 -4.08
C SER A 84 20.20 -14.22 -4.77
N SER A 85 19.88 -14.80 -5.93
CA SER A 85 18.67 -14.46 -6.69
C SER A 85 17.37 -14.82 -5.95
N VAL A 86 17.35 -15.98 -5.27
CA VAL A 86 16.21 -16.43 -4.47
C VAL A 86 16.06 -15.56 -3.22
N ARG A 87 17.18 -15.22 -2.55
CA ARG A 87 17.18 -14.38 -1.35
C ARG A 87 16.70 -12.96 -1.62
N GLN A 88 17.04 -12.41 -2.78
CA GLN A 88 16.58 -11.08 -3.22
C GLN A 88 15.17 -11.10 -3.84
N ASP A 89 14.53 -12.27 -3.93
CA ASP A 89 13.22 -12.45 -4.54
C ASP A 89 13.16 -11.82 -5.95
N VAL A 90 14.21 -12.02 -6.75
CA VAL A 90 14.36 -11.37 -8.07
C VAL A 90 13.17 -11.70 -8.98
N ALA A 91 12.61 -12.91 -8.85
CA ALA A 91 11.41 -13.34 -9.58
C ALA A 91 10.16 -12.49 -9.27
N ARG A 92 10.13 -11.80 -8.13
CA ARG A 92 9.06 -10.89 -7.71
C ARG A 92 9.28 -9.44 -8.13
N VAL A 93 10.45 -9.08 -8.65
CA VAL A 93 10.70 -7.71 -9.12
C VAL A 93 9.70 -7.37 -10.23
N GLY A 94 8.95 -6.28 -10.06
CA GLY A 94 7.84 -5.90 -10.95
C GLY A 94 6.51 -6.63 -10.69
N GLY A 95 6.43 -7.41 -9.61
CA GLY A 95 5.22 -8.10 -9.16
C GLY A 95 4.12 -7.16 -8.65
N TRP A 96 3.05 -7.75 -8.10
CA TRP A 96 1.88 -6.98 -7.69
C TRP A 96 2.24 -6.00 -6.58
N THR A 97 2.09 -4.72 -6.89
CA THR A 97 2.32 -3.62 -5.96
C THR A 97 1.00 -2.97 -5.60
N LYS A 98 0.82 -2.63 -4.32
CA LYS A 98 -0.35 -1.86 -3.89
C LYS A 98 -0.22 -0.44 -4.41
N SER A 99 -1.11 -0.06 -5.32
CA SER A 99 -1.35 1.35 -5.64
C SER A 99 -2.37 1.90 -4.65
N PRO A 100 -2.25 3.17 -4.22
CA PRO A 100 -3.37 3.84 -3.56
C PRO A 100 -4.57 3.92 -4.52
N ASP A 101 -5.78 3.79 -3.96
CA ASP A 101 -7.04 4.02 -4.69
C ASP A 101 -7.24 5.53 -4.98
N ALA A 102 -8.34 5.87 -5.67
CA ALA A 102 -8.73 7.26 -5.90
C ALA A 102 -8.88 8.05 -4.60
N THR A 103 -8.46 9.31 -4.65
CA THR A 103 -8.65 10.29 -3.57
C THR A 103 -10.13 10.64 -3.42
N LEU A 104 -10.50 11.17 -2.24
CA LEU A 104 -11.86 11.64 -2.00
C LEU A 104 -12.26 12.76 -2.97
N SER A 105 -11.33 13.66 -3.34
CA SER A 105 -11.56 14.66 -4.39
C SER A 105 -11.99 14.02 -5.72
N GLU A 106 -11.19 13.10 -6.24
CA GLU A 106 -11.48 12.42 -7.52
C GLU A 106 -12.80 11.65 -7.47
N HIS A 107 -13.11 11.04 -6.32
CA HIS A 107 -14.36 10.35 -6.11
C HIS A 107 -15.56 11.31 -6.17
N LEU A 108 -15.48 12.46 -5.49
CA LEU A 108 -16.53 13.48 -5.48
C LEU A 108 -16.71 14.11 -6.87
N ASP A 109 -15.63 14.42 -7.58
CA ASP A 109 -15.69 14.93 -8.95
C ASP A 109 -16.41 13.96 -9.88
N ARG A 110 -16.13 12.65 -9.73
CA ARG A 110 -16.82 11.60 -10.49
C ARG A 110 -18.31 11.54 -10.13
N GLN A 111 -18.66 11.67 -8.86
CA GLN A 111 -20.07 11.72 -8.44
C GLN A 111 -20.79 12.94 -9.05
N LEU A 112 -20.18 14.11 -9.00
CA LEU A 112 -20.75 15.34 -9.56
C LEU A 112 -20.97 15.22 -11.06
N LYS A 113 -19.96 14.73 -11.81
CA LYS A 113 -20.08 14.50 -13.25
C LYS A 113 -21.22 13.54 -13.60
N ARG A 114 -21.42 12.48 -12.81
CA ARG A 114 -22.54 11.55 -13.01
C ARG A 114 -23.90 12.20 -12.77
N ARG A 115 -24.03 13.05 -11.74
CA ARG A 115 -25.26 13.79 -11.45
C ARG A 115 -25.60 14.76 -12.57
N VAL A 116 -24.64 15.60 -12.97
CA VAL A 116 -24.84 16.55 -14.08
C VAL A 116 -25.19 15.83 -15.38
N LYS A 117 -24.55 14.70 -15.67
CA LYS A 117 -24.91 13.86 -16.82
C LYS A 117 -26.36 13.37 -16.72
N PHE A 118 -26.75 12.86 -15.56
CA PHE A 118 -28.11 12.38 -15.31
C PHE A 118 -29.15 13.50 -15.48
N ASP A 119 -28.88 14.69 -14.94
CA ASP A 119 -29.76 15.85 -15.08
C ASP A 119 -29.86 16.32 -16.55
N ARG A 120 -28.77 16.21 -17.31
CA ARG A 120 -28.71 16.60 -18.73
C ARG A 120 -29.43 15.60 -19.65
N ASP A 121 -29.24 14.31 -19.39
CA ASP A 121 -29.73 13.22 -20.23
C ASP A 121 -31.11 12.72 -19.76
N GLY A 122 -31.91 13.59 -19.13
CA GLY A 122 -33.17 13.30 -18.44
C GLY A 122 -33.96 12.12 -19.00
N VAL A 123 -34.24 11.14 -18.13
CA VAL A 123 -35.19 10.07 -18.40
C VAL A 123 -36.59 10.64 -18.18
N ASP A 124 -37.40 10.69 -19.24
CA ASP A 124 -38.86 10.81 -19.18
C ASP A 124 -39.49 9.63 -18.41
#